data_AF-A0A2E5AZA1-F1
#
_entry.id   AF-A0A2E5AZA1-F1
#
_cell.length_a   1.000
_cell.length_b   1.000
_cell.length_c   1.000
_cell.angle_alpha   90.00
_cell.angle_beta   90.00
_cell.angle_gamma   90.00
#
_symmetry.space_group_name_H-M   'P 1'
#
loop_
_entity.id
_entity.type
_entity.pdbx_description
1 polymer ?
#
loop_
_entity_poly.entity_id
_entity_poly.type
_entity_poly.pdbx_seq_one_letter_code
_entity_poly.pdbx_strand_id
1 'polypeptide(L)' 'MGRFVQQYRGTWVYNYGHDISLLLFYGGVIWSLINTINLLKNAKNYKKNIGWILLSAIPILYIIVMIIKTSFIDIN' A
#
# COMPACT_ATOMS: atom_id res chain seq x y z
N MET A 1 4.09 -3.02 28.36
CA MET A 1 4.14 -2.20 27.12
C MET A 1 3.89 -0.69 27.32
N GLY A 2 4.03 -0.11 28.53
CA GLY A 2 3.67 1.31 28.76
C GLY A 2 4.80 2.35 28.62
N ARG A 3 6.07 1.96 28.87
CA ARG A 3 7.18 2.93 29.02
C ARG A 3 7.68 3.55 27.71
N PHE A 4 7.71 2.79 26.62
CA PHE A 4 8.21 3.28 25.32
C PHE A 4 7.25 4.24 24.63
N VAL A 5 5.95 3.96 24.70
CA VAL A 5 4.90 4.79 24.08
C VAL A 5 4.84 6.18 24.70
N GLN A 6 5.18 6.29 26.00
CA GLN A 6 5.13 7.53 26.75
C GLN A 6 6.16 8.56 26.27
N GLN A 7 7.32 8.12 25.78
CA GLN A 7 8.41 9.00 25.32
C GLN A 7 8.10 9.68 23.98
N TYR A 8 7.18 9.12 23.18
CA TYR A 8 6.81 9.65 21.86
C TYR A 8 5.51 10.46 21.88
N ARG A 9 4.85 10.61 23.04
CA ARG A 9 3.63 11.41 23.18
C ARG A 9 3.89 12.86 22.79
N GLY A 10 3.02 13.44 21.96
CA GLY A 10 3.17 14.80 21.45
C GLY A 10 4.05 14.94 20.20
N THR A 11 4.74 13.86 19.77
CA THR A 11 5.40 13.84 18.46
C THR A 11 4.37 13.75 17.35
N TRP A 12 4.68 14.32 16.19
CA TRP A 12 3.76 14.30 15.05
C TRP A 12 3.49 12.89 14.56
N VAL A 13 4.48 12.00 14.63
CA VAL A 13 4.32 10.57 14.29
C VAL A 13 3.36 9.88 15.26
N TYR A 14 3.39 10.22 16.55
CA TYR A 14 2.44 9.66 17.51
C TYR A 14 1.02 10.18 17.30
N ASN A 15 0.86 11.47 16.99
CA ASN A 15 -0.45 12.12 16.85
C ASN A 15 -1.11 11.86 15.48
N TYR A 16 -0.33 11.84 14.41
CA TYR A 16 -0.82 11.77 13.03
C TYR A 16 -0.28 10.57 12.26
N GLY A 17 0.58 9.74 12.86
CA GLY A 17 1.21 8.61 12.17
C GLY A 17 0.19 7.62 11.62
N HIS A 18 -0.95 7.44 12.30
CA HIS A 18 -2.04 6.63 11.78
C HIS A 18 -2.60 7.19 10.47
N ASP A 19 -3.02 8.46 10.48
CA ASP A 19 -3.63 9.12 9.32
C ASP A 19 -2.65 9.25 8.15
N ILE A 20 -1.39 9.59 8.45
CA ILE A 20 -0.30 9.63 7.46
C ILE A 20 -0.08 8.25 6.85
N SER A 21 -0.09 7.19 7.68
CA SER A 21 0.09 5.82 7.18
C SER A 21 -1.07 5.41 6.27
N LEU A 22 -2.31 5.76 6.63
CA LEU A 22 -3.47 5.51 5.77
C LEU A 22 -3.38 6.27 4.44
N LEU A 23 -3.02 7.55 4.48
CA LEU A 23 -2.86 8.38 3.29
C LEU A 23 -1.77 7.84 2.37
N LEU A 24 -0.61 7.48 2.91
CA LEU A 24 0.49 6.89 2.15
C LEU A 24 0.09 5.54 1.54
N PHE A 25 -0.62 4.71 2.29
CA PHE A 25 -1.08 3.41 1.82
C PHE A 25 -2.09 3.56 0.67
N TYR A 26 -3.21 4.25 0.89
CA TYR A 26 -4.23 4.43 -0.14
C TYR A 26 -3.74 5.27 -1.32
N GLY A 27 -2.93 6.29 -1.05
CA GLY A 27 -2.27 7.08 -2.09
C GLY A 27 -1.34 6.22 -2.94
N GLY A 28 -0.56 5.33 -2.33
CA GLY A 28 0.28 4.35 -3.03
C GLY A 28 -0.51 3.38 -3.90
N VAL A 29 -1.68 2.89 -3.41
CA VAL A 29 -2.59 2.04 -4.19
C VAL A 29 -3.12 2.79 -5.42
N ILE A 30 -3.63 4.02 -5.25
CA ILE A 30 -4.16 4.84 -6.34
C ILE A 30 -3.04 5.14 -7.36
N TRP A 31 -1.85 5.50 -6.89
CA TRP A 31 -0.70 5.80 -7.75
C TRP A 31 -0.25 4.58 -8.55
N SER A 32 -0.28 3.39 -7.93
CA SER A 32 -0.03 2.11 -8.62
C SER A 32 -1.01 1.87 -9.77
N LEU A 33 -2.31 2.12 -9.56
CA LEU A 33 -3.33 1.94 -10.60
C LEU A 33 -3.11 2.92 -11.76
N ILE A 34 -2.88 4.20 -11.47
CA ILE A 34 -2.57 5.23 -12.48
C ILE A 34 -1.31 4.85 -13.26
N ASN A 35 -0.25 4.41 -12.57
CA ASN A 35 0.98 3.96 -13.20
C ASN A 35 0.72 2.77 -14.13
N THR A 36 -0.05 1.78 -13.68
CA THR A 36 -0.40 0.60 -14.49
C THR A 36 -1.16 1.00 -15.76
N ILE A 37 -2.15 1.90 -15.67
CA ILE A 37 -2.88 2.44 -16.83
C ILE A 37 -1.92 3.16 -17.80
N ASN A 38 -1.01 3.98 -17.28
CA ASN A 38 -0.03 4.69 -18.10
C ASN A 38 0.94 3.75 -18.82
N LEU A 39 1.38 2.68 -18.15
CA LEU A 39 2.27 1.67 -18.72
C LEU A 39 1.58 0.84 -19.79
N LEU A 40 0.30 0.49 -19.60
CA LEU A 40 -0.51 -0.22 -20.60
C LEU A 40 -0.71 0.61 -21.88
N LYS A 41 -0.84 1.94 -21.77
CA LYS A 41 -0.91 2.83 -22.95
C LYS A 41 0.38 2.82 -23.78
N ASN A 42 1.53 2.54 -23.16
CA ASN A 42 2.86 2.51 -23.80
C ASN A 42 3.39 1.08 -24.00
N ALA A 43 2.50 0.12 -24.33
CA ALA A 43 2.79 -1.31 -24.39
C ALA A 43 3.96 -1.73 -25.32
N LYS A 44 4.34 -0.90 -26.31
CA LYS A 44 5.49 -1.18 -27.19
C LYS A 44 6.83 -1.32 -26.47
N ASN A 45 6.99 -0.76 -25.26
CA ASN A 45 8.22 -0.80 -24.47
C ASN A 45 8.08 -1.55 -23.13
N TYR A 46 7.31 -2.64 -23.12
CA TYR A 46 7.05 -3.45 -21.91
C TYR A 46 8.34 -3.88 -21.16
N LYS A 47 9.43 -4.21 -21.88
CA LYS A 47 10.70 -4.62 -21.25
C LYS A 47 11.34 -3.52 -20.39
N LYS A 48 11.20 -2.25 -20.80
CA LYS A 48 11.71 -1.09 -20.04
C LYS A 48 10.84 -0.78 -18.83
N ASN A 49 9.56 -1.15 -18.91
CA ASN A 49 8.56 -0.80 -17.91
C ASN A 49 8.24 -1.94 -16.92
N ILE A 50 8.81 -3.13 -17.12
CA ILE A 50 8.52 -4.34 -16.32
C ILE A 50 8.72 -4.13 -14.82
N GLY A 51 9.77 -3.41 -14.41
CA GLY A 51 10.04 -3.12 -13.00
C GLY A 51 8.96 -2.24 -12.38
N TRP A 52 8.43 -1.28 -13.14
CA TRP A 52 7.35 -0.41 -12.69
C TRP A 52 6.00 -1.14 -12.61
N ILE A 53 5.78 -2.12 -13.50
CA ILE A 53 4.59 -2.99 -13.46
C ILE A 53 4.65 -3.91 -12.23
N LEU A 54 5.82 -4.49 -11.94
CA LEU A 54 6.01 -5.32 -10.74
C LEU A 54 5.82 -4.50 -9.47
N LEU A 55 6.37 -3.29 -9.42
CA LEU A 55 6.21 -2.39 -8.28
C LEU A 55 4.75 -1.99 -8.06
N SER A 56 4.00 -1.73 -9.14
CA SER A 56 2.57 -1.43 -9.05
C SER A 56 1.72 -2.65 -8.67
N ALA A 57 2.18 -3.88 -8.90
CA ALA A 57 1.46 -5.07 -8.46
C ALA A 57 1.49 -5.30 -6.93
N ILE A 58 2.47 -4.75 -6.21
CA ILE A 58 2.66 -5.00 -4.77
C ILE A 58 1.44 -4.60 -3.90
N PRO A 59 0.89 -3.37 -4.02
CA PRO A 59 -0.28 -2.97 -3.25
C PRO A 59 -1.53 -3.82 -3.56
N ILE A 60 -1.67 -4.23 -4.83
CA ILE A 60 -2.78 -5.08 -5.28
C ILE A 60 -2.67 -6.47 -4.63
N LEU A 61 -1.48 -7.06 -4.64
CA LEU A 61 -1.19 -8.33 -3.97
C LEU A 61 -1.51 -8.28 -2.48
N TYR A 62 -1.14 -7.21 -1.79
CA TYR A 62 -1.44 -7.03 -0.38
C TYR A 62 -2.95 -7.00 -0.10
N ILE A 63 -3.74 -6.30 -0.91
CA ILE A 63 -5.20 -6.26 -0.77
C ILE A 63 -5.80 -7.64 -1.00
N ILE A 64 -5.35 -8.38 -2.03
CA ILE A 64 -5.83 -9.75 -2.31
C ILE A 64 -5.58 -10.66 -1.10
N VAL A 65 -4.37 -10.66 -0.55
CA VAL A 65 -4.02 -11.46 0.63
C VAL A 65 -4.86 -11.06 1.84
N MET A 66 -5.12 -9.77 2.04
CA MET A 66 -5.96 -9.27 3.13
C MET A 66 -7.40 -9.78 2.99
N ILE A 67 -8.01 -9.66 1.80
CA ILE A 67 -9.38 -10.13 1.54
C ILE A 67 -9.48 -11.62 1.79
N ILE A 68 -8.55 -12.40 1.21
CA ILE A 68 -8.46 -13.85 1.41
C ILE A 68 -8.43 -14.18 2.90
N LYS A 69 -7.51 -13.56 3.65
CA LYS A 69 -7.38 -13.78 5.10
C LYS A 69 -8.68 -13.50 5.84
N THR A 70 -9.32 -12.36 5.58
CA THR A 70 -10.57 -11.96 6.24
C THR A 70 -11.70 -12.93 5.90
N SER A 71 -11.86 -13.30 4.62
CA SER A 71 -12.88 -14.27 4.20
C SER A 71 -12.70 -15.65 4.82
N PHE A 72 -11.47 -16.09 5.09
CA PHE A 72 -11.22 -17.34 5.81
C PHE A 72 -11.47 -17.24 7.33
N ILE A 73 -11.36 -16.05 7.91
CA ILE A 73 -11.70 -15.79 9.31
C ILE A 73 -13.22 -15.79 9.50
N ASP A 74 -13.98 -15.24 8.55
CA ASP A 74 -15.44 -15.18 8.62
C ASP A 74 -16.14 -16.55 8.44
N ILE A 75 -15.40 -17.59 8.01
CA ILE A 75 -15.91 -18.95 7.78
C ILE A 75 -15.62 -19.90 8.97
N ASN A 76 -14.72 -19.53 9.89
CA ASN A 76 -14.31 -20.33 11.07
C ASN A 76 -14.86 -19.76 12.37
#